data_AF-A0A7T0C4K4-F1
#
_entry.id   AF-A0A7T0C4K4-F1
#
_cell.length_a   1.000
_cell.length_b   1.000
_cell.length_c   1.000
_cell.angle_alpha   90.00
_cell.angle_beta   90.00
_cell.angle_gamma   90.00
#
_symmetry.space_group_name_H-M   'P 1'
#
loop_
_entity.id
_entity.type
_entity.pdbx_description
1 polymer ?
#
loop_
_entity_poly.entity_id
_entity_poly.type
_entity_poly.pdbx_seq_one_letter_code
_entity_poly.pdbx_strand_id
1 'polypeptide(L)'
;MAAQTPTPETIAKILLDEANLAFCETAERKDEKGKRTLEGSGWDEGKMDGEYDQSDYEKILEWQMKAAQICDEKPELEQTTADMFQTVSADNAADIIKQIQEDEHLLGLARGAITVFMLRFPTVQSFVNKGHPLVLAVDEYMLENADAQNWHDYHFIGNEFRWL
;
A
#
# COMPACT_ATOMS: atom_id res chain seq x y z
N MET A 1 -21.13 -0.39 -12.34
CA MET A 1 -20.68 -1.64 -12.98
C MET A 1 -20.53 -2.69 -11.89
N ALA A 2 -20.58 -3.99 -12.20
CA ALA A 2 -20.27 -5.02 -11.20
C ALA A 2 -18.76 -5.03 -10.95
N ALA A 3 -18.35 -5.21 -9.69
CA ALA A 3 -16.95 -5.35 -9.34
C ALA A 3 -16.36 -6.59 -10.04
N GLN A 4 -15.21 -6.42 -10.68
CA GLN A 4 -14.49 -7.52 -11.32
C GLN A 4 -13.46 -8.10 -10.35
N THR A 5 -13.16 -9.39 -10.49
CA THR A 5 -12.01 -9.97 -9.77
C THR A 5 -10.72 -9.48 -10.43
N PRO A 6 -9.75 -8.97 -9.67
CA PRO A 6 -8.49 -8.50 -10.25
C PRO A 6 -7.72 -9.66 -10.89
N THR A 7 -7.03 -9.36 -11.98
CA THR A 7 -6.13 -10.34 -12.61
C THR A 7 -4.88 -10.56 -11.76
N PRO A 8 -4.14 -11.68 -11.90
CA PRO A 8 -2.85 -11.85 -11.25
C PRO A 8 -1.87 -10.70 -11.56
N GLU A 9 -1.92 -10.17 -12.78
CA GLU A 9 -1.10 -9.02 -13.18
C GLU A 9 -1.43 -7.77 -12.35
N THR A 10 -2.73 -7.47 -12.18
CA THR A 10 -3.22 -6.38 -11.33
C THR A 10 -2.77 -6.58 -9.88
N ILE A 11 -2.91 -7.79 -9.34
CA ILE A 11 -2.50 -8.11 -7.96
C ILE A 11 -0.99 -7.90 -7.79
N ALA A 12 -0.17 -8.44 -8.69
CA ALA A 12 1.28 -8.29 -8.64
C ALA A 12 1.71 -6.82 -8.69
N LYS A 13 1.10 -6.03 -9.57
CA LYS A 13 1.34 -4.59 -9.69
C LYS A 13 0.97 -3.84 -8.41
N ILE A 14 -0.21 -4.07 -7.85
CA ILE A 14 -0.63 -3.43 -6.58
C ILE A 14 0.34 -3.77 -5.46
N LEU A 15 0.71 -5.05 -5.30
CA LEU A 15 1.63 -5.46 -4.22
C LEU A 15 2.99 -4.76 -4.32
N LEU A 16 3.54 -4.63 -5.54
CA LEU A 16 4.85 -4.01 -5.76
C LEU A 16 4.80 -2.48 -5.67
N ASP A 17 3.76 -1.85 -6.20
CA ASP A 17 3.55 -0.40 -6.14
C ASP A 17 3.37 0.06 -4.69
N GLU A 18 2.53 -0.63 -3.92
CA GLU A 18 2.30 -0.34 -2.50
C GLU A 18 3.55 -0.60 -1.64
N ALA A 19 4.34 -1.63 -1.98
CA ALA A 19 5.62 -1.85 -1.33
C ALA A 19 6.64 -0.73 -1.63
N ASN A 20 6.61 -0.16 -2.85
CA ASN A 20 7.46 0.96 -3.22
C ASN A 20 7.00 2.27 -2.57
N LEU A 21 5.69 2.52 -2.54
CA LEU A 21 5.08 3.69 -1.91
C LEU A 21 5.43 3.82 -0.43
N ALA A 22 5.62 2.71 0.28
CA ALA A 22 6.09 2.70 1.65
C ALA A 22 7.48 3.39 1.83
N PHE A 23 8.35 3.38 0.82
CA PHE A 23 9.60 4.14 0.83
C PHE A 23 9.36 5.64 0.71
N CYS A 24 8.45 6.05 -0.18
CA CYS A 24 8.03 7.44 -0.32
C CYS A 24 7.45 7.96 1.00
N GLU A 25 6.54 7.23 1.64
CA GLU A 25 5.97 7.62 2.93
C GLU A 25 7.03 7.65 4.04
N THR A 26 7.99 6.73 4.01
CA THR A 26 9.12 6.71 4.97
C THR A 26 10.00 7.96 4.83
N ALA A 27 10.17 8.48 3.62
CA ALA A 27 10.94 9.70 3.37
C ALA A 27 10.24 10.98 3.90
N GLU A 28 8.91 10.97 4.00
CA GLU A 28 8.12 12.08 4.55
C GLU A 28 8.07 12.11 6.09
N ARG A 29 8.63 11.09 6.75
CA ARG A 29 8.62 10.99 8.22
C ARG A 29 9.46 12.09 8.86
N LYS A 30 9.03 12.49 10.06
CA LYS A 30 9.68 13.53 10.88
C LYS A 30 10.82 12.96 11.72
N ASP A 31 10.90 11.64 11.86
CA ASP A 31 11.94 10.94 12.61
C ASP A 31 13.08 10.44 11.73
N GLU A 32 14.21 10.16 12.35
CA GLU A 32 15.42 9.72 11.67
C GLU A 32 15.49 8.19 11.55
N LYS A 33 16.21 7.73 10.53
CA LYS A 33 16.60 6.32 10.37
C LYS A 33 17.19 5.76 11.68
N GLY A 34 16.66 4.62 12.12
CA GLY A 34 17.07 3.96 13.37
C GLY A 34 16.50 4.57 14.66
N LYS A 35 15.66 5.61 14.58
CA LYS A 35 14.93 6.20 15.72
C LYS A 35 13.42 6.29 15.45
N ARG A 36 12.87 5.28 14.78
CA ARG A 36 11.46 5.27 14.34
C ARG A 36 10.50 5.21 15.53
N THR A 37 9.51 6.12 15.57
CA THR A 37 8.44 6.13 16.58
C THR A 37 7.07 6.30 15.93
N LEU A 38 5.98 6.14 16.70
CA LEU A 38 4.63 6.35 16.16
C LEU A 38 4.40 7.83 15.79
N GLU A 39 4.92 8.74 16.62
CA GLU A 39 4.80 10.20 16.45
C GLU A 39 5.63 10.75 15.29
N GLY A 40 6.61 9.98 14.81
CA GLY A 40 7.41 10.33 13.64
C GLY A 40 6.67 10.20 12.32
N SER A 41 5.47 9.62 12.31
CA SER A 41 4.65 9.49 11.11
C SER A 41 4.30 10.85 10.50
N GLY A 42 4.29 10.90 9.17
CA GLY A 42 3.75 12.03 8.39
C GLY A 42 2.22 12.06 8.36
N TRP A 43 1.56 11.03 8.91
CA TRP A 43 0.11 10.99 9.06
C TRP A 43 -0.37 11.82 10.24
N ASP A 44 -1.52 12.47 10.06
CA ASP A 44 -2.26 13.17 11.10
C ASP A 44 -3.74 12.77 11.04
N GLU A 45 -4.51 13.14 12.07
CA GLU A 45 -5.95 12.87 12.14
C GLU A 45 -6.72 13.47 10.94
N GLY A 46 -6.21 14.57 10.37
CA GLY A 46 -6.78 15.22 9.19
C GLY A 46 -6.74 14.33 7.95
N LYS A 47 -5.75 13.46 7.81
CA LYS A 47 -5.67 12.48 6.69
C LYS A 47 -6.79 11.42 6.71
N MET A 48 -7.52 11.27 7.83
CA MET A 48 -8.67 10.37 7.96
C MET A 48 -10.00 10.96 7.43
N ASP A 49 -10.03 12.29 7.18
CA ASP A 49 -11.09 13.06 6.51
C ASP A 49 -12.54 12.69 6.88
N GLY A 50 -12.95 12.99 8.12
CA GLY A 50 -14.34 12.93 8.59
C GLY A 50 -14.85 11.56 9.04
N GLU A 51 -14.10 10.48 8.80
CA GLU A 51 -14.41 9.11 9.27
C GLU A 51 -13.34 8.61 10.26
N TYR A 52 -12.90 9.49 11.14
CA TYR A 52 -11.87 9.19 12.11
C TYR A 52 -12.33 8.11 13.11
N ASP A 53 -11.61 6.99 13.13
CA ASP A 53 -11.63 6.00 14.21
C ASP A 53 -10.24 5.97 14.87
N GLN A 54 -10.21 6.10 16.20
CA GLN A 54 -8.97 6.15 16.96
C GLN A 54 -8.17 4.84 16.83
N SER A 55 -8.84 3.69 16.86
CA SER A 55 -8.16 2.40 16.81
C SER A 55 -7.57 2.15 15.43
N ASP A 56 -8.27 2.57 14.38
CA ASP A 56 -7.78 2.44 13.01
C ASP A 56 -6.64 3.43 12.74
N TYR A 57 -6.71 4.64 13.28
CA TYR A 57 -5.60 5.59 13.23
C TYR A 57 -4.35 5.06 13.94
N GLU A 58 -4.48 4.52 15.15
CA GLU A 58 -3.36 3.90 15.88
C GLU A 58 -2.74 2.74 15.09
N LYS A 59 -3.56 1.85 14.50
CA LYS A 59 -3.07 0.77 13.63
C LYS A 59 -2.33 1.31 12.39
N ILE A 60 -2.81 2.39 11.79
CA ILE A 60 -2.13 3.05 10.66
C ILE A 60 -0.74 3.50 11.12
N LEU A 61 -0.63 4.17 12.27
CA LEU A 61 0.66 4.63 12.79
C LEU A 61 1.62 3.46 13.06
N GLU A 62 1.11 2.34 13.60
CA GLU A 62 1.91 1.13 13.80
C GLU A 62 2.45 0.56 12.49
N TRP A 63 1.61 0.50 11.44
CA TRP A 63 2.04 0.04 10.12
C TRP A 63 3.05 0.98 9.47
N GLN A 64 2.83 2.29 9.57
CA GLN A 64 3.77 3.31 9.10
C GLN A 64 5.14 3.18 9.77
N MET A 65 5.17 2.90 11.08
CA MET A 65 6.41 2.67 11.81
C MET A 65 7.10 1.35 11.38
N LYS A 66 6.35 0.26 11.23
CA LYS A 66 6.88 -1.04 10.78
C LYS A 66 7.45 -0.94 9.36
N ALA A 67 6.74 -0.28 8.44
CA ALA A 67 7.21 -0.02 7.10
C ALA A 67 8.54 0.75 7.10
N ALA A 68 8.62 1.83 7.88
CA ALA A 68 9.85 2.61 8.02
C ALA A 68 11.03 1.81 8.57
N GLN A 69 10.78 0.88 9.51
CA GLN A 69 11.80 -0.03 10.02
C GLN A 69 12.31 -0.98 8.93
N ILE A 70 11.41 -1.54 8.11
CA ILE A 70 11.78 -2.39 6.98
C ILE A 70 12.58 -1.58 5.95
N CYS A 71 12.13 -0.38 5.59
CA CYS A 71 12.84 0.50 4.65
C CYS A 71 14.24 0.89 5.18
N ASP A 72 14.39 1.08 6.50
CA ASP A 72 15.69 1.33 7.11
C ASP A 72 16.63 0.11 7.03
N GLU A 73 16.10 -1.09 7.24
CA GLU A 73 16.86 -2.34 7.20
C GLU A 73 17.22 -2.78 5.78
N LYS A 74 16.30 -2.57 4.84
CA LYS A 74 16.31 -3.09 3.46
C LYS A 74 16.12 -1.98 2.41
N PRO A 75 16.99 -0.96 2.36
CA PRO A 75 16.86 0.12 1.37
C PRO A 75 16.96 -0.38 -0.08
N GLU A 76 17.60 -1.52 -0.33
CA GLU A 76 17.70 -2.14 -1.65
C GLU A 76 16.34 -2.59 -2.23
N LEU A 77 15.32 -2.76 -1.39
CA LEU A 77 13.99 -3.17 -1.84
C LEU A 77 13.26 -2.08 -2.61
N GLU A 78 13.62 -0.79 -2.44
CA GLU A 78 13.05 0.30 -3.22
C GLU A 78 13.32 0.10 -4.73
N GLN A 79 14.57 -0.14 -5.10
CA GLN A 79 14.91 -0.42 -6.50
C GLN A 79 14.41 -1.80 -6.93
N THR A 80 14.51 -2.81 -6.06
CA THR A 80 14.09 -4.18 -6.39
C THR A 80 12.60 -4.25 -6.73
N THR A 81 11.75 -3.56 -5.96
CA THR A 81 10.30 -3.50 -6.21
C THR A 81 10.00 -2.78 -7.52
N ALA A 82 10.67 -1.66 -7.79
CA ALA A 82 10.52 -0.93 -9.06
C ALA A 82 10.93 -1.78 -10.28
N ASP A 83 12.07 -2.47 -10.20
CA ASP A 83 12.55 -3.34 -11.27
C ASP A 83 11.60 -4.51 -11.50
N MET A 84 11.14 -5.17 -10.43
CA MET A 84 10.15 -6.24 -10.53
C MET A 84 8.85 -5.76 -11.17
N PHE A 85 8.36 -4.56 -10.80
CA PHE A 85 7.13 -3.98 -11.33
C PHE A 85 7.18 -3.84 -12.86
N GLN A 86 8.31 -3.37 -13.39
CA GLN A 86 8.51 -3.20 -14.85
C GLN A 86 8.49 -4.53 -15.62
N THR A 87 8.73 -5.65 -14.95
CA THR A 87 8.71 -6.99 -15.57
C THR A 87 7.35 -7.68 -15.50
N VAL A 88 6.38 -7.13 -14.77
CA VAL A 88 5.08 -7.77 -14.56
C VAL A 88 4.31 -7.87 -15.88
N SER A 89 3.87 -9.09 -16.19
CA SER A 89 3.06 -9.44 -17.36
C SER A 89 2.08 -10.56 -17.02
N ALA A 90 1.09 -10.77 -17.89
CA ALA A 90 0.14 -11.87 -17.75
C ALA A 90 0.80 -13.26 -17.60
N ASP A 91 1.98 -13.47 -18.20
CA ASP A 91 2.66 -14.77 -18.23
C ASP A 91 3.46 -15.07 -16.95
N ASN A 92 3.96 -14.05 -16.25
CA ASN A 92 4.84 -14.22 -15.08
C ASN A 92 4.26 -13.68 -13.76
N ALA A 93 3.08 -13.04 -13.79
CA ALA A 93 2.51 -12.42 -12.60
C ALA A 93 2.30 -13.39 -11.42
N ALA A 94 1.91 -14.64 -11.68
CA ALA A 94 1.74 -15.63 -10.62
C ALA A 94 3.07 -15.97 -9.92
N ASP A 95 4.16 -16.07 -10.68
CA ASP A 95 5.50 -16.32 -10.13
C ASP A 95 6.02 -15.10 -9.37
N ILE A 96 5.70 -13.89 -9.83
CA ILE A 96 6.03 -12.65 -9.12
C ILE A 96 5.28 -12.58 -7.79
N ILE A 97 3.98 -12.87 -7.75
CA ILE A 97 3.21 -12.93 -6.50
C ILE A 97 3.84 -13.93 -5.53
N LYS A 98 4.27 -15.09 -6.02
CA LYS A 98 4.94 -16.10 -5.19
C LYS A 98 6.26 -15.58 -4.61
N GLN A 99 7.08 -14.90 -5.43
CA GLN A 99 8.33 -14.28 -4.97
C GLN A 99 8.07 -13.22 -3.88
N ILE A 100 7.05 -12.38 -4.07
CA ILE A 100 6.60 -11.39 -3.07
C ILE A 100 6.21 -12.09 -1.76
N GLN A 101 5.48 -13.20 -1.83
CA GLN A 101 5.07 -13.97 -0.65
C GLN A 101 6.23 -14.67 0.07
N GLU A 102 7.32 -14.99 -0.64
CA GLU A 102 8.51 -15.64 -0.08
C GLU A 102 9.47 -14.62 0.60
N ASP A 103 9.41 -13.34 0.24
CA ASP A 103 10.16 -12.26 0.89
C ASP A 103 9.33 -11.59 1.98
N GLU A 104 9.65 -11.90 3.25
CA GLU A 104 8.92 -11.36 4.41
C GLU A 104 8.92 -9.83 4.50
N HIS A 105 9.98 -9.16 4.02
CA HIS A 105 10.07 -7.70 4.06
C HIS A 105 9.19 -7.08 2.99
N LEU A 106 9.27 -7.59 1.77
CA LEU A 106 8.47 -7.10 0.65
C LEU A 106 6.98 -7.38 0.88
N LEU A 107 6.64 -8.58 1.36
CA LEU A 107 5.28 -8.91 1.81
C LEU A 107 4.83 -8.00 2.96
N GLY A 108 5.72 -7.68 3.90
CA GLY A 108 5.45 -6.80 5.02
C GLY A 108 5.10 -5.37 4.59
N LEU A 109 5.84 -4.82 3.62
CA LEU A 109 5.58 -3.51 3.04
C LEU A 109 4.23 -3.50 2.30
N ALA A 110 4.00 -4.45 1.39
CA ALA A 110 2.74 -4.56 0.64
C ALA A 110 1.53 -4.73 1.57
N ARG A 111 1.64 -5.63 2.56
CA ARG A 111 0.59 -5.85 3.57
C ARG A 111 0.30 -4.59 4.36
N GLY A 112 1.34 -3.89 4.82
CA GLY A 112 1.20 -2.68 5.62
C GLY A 112 0.45 -1.60 4.86
N ALA A 113 0.88 -1.33 3.63
CA ALA A 113 0.28 -0.32 2.78
C ALA A 113 -1.18 -0.65 2.39
N ILE A 114 -1.48 -1.89 1.99
CA ILE A 114 -2.87 -2.33 1.72
C ILE A 114 -3.75 -2.25 2.97
N THR A 115 -3.22 -2.61 4.15
CA THR A 115 -3.97 -2.49 5.39
C THR A 115 -4.27 -1.02 5.71
N VAL A 116 -3.28 -0.13 5.55
CA VAL A 116 -3.46 1.32 5.74
C VAL A 116 -4.51 1.87 4.77
N PHE A 117 -4.48 1.47 3.50
CA PHE A 117 -5.49 1.84 2.50
C PHE A 117 -6.90 1.47 2.98
N MET A 118 -7.09 0.23 3.43
CA MET A 118 -8.41 -0.28 3.84
C MET A 118 -8.91 0.34 5.16
N LEU A 119 -8.01 0.67 6.08
CA LEU A 119 -8.35 1.40 7.31
C LEU A 119 -8.74 2.86 7.01
N ARG A 120 -8.07 3.50 6.03
CA ARG A 120 -8.40 4.86 5.60
C ARG A 120 -9.72 4.92 4.83
N PHE A 121 -9.99 3.89 4.03
CA PHE A 121 -11.16 3.76 3.17
C PHE A 121 -11.95 2.49 3.51
N PRO A 122 -12.70 2.46 4.61
CA PRO A 122 -13.42 1.26 5.04
C PRO A 122 -14.55 0.84 4.09
N THR A 123 -14.98 1.73 3.19
CA THR A 123 -16.02 1.46 2.19
C THR A 123 -15.68 2.08 0.85
N VAL A 124 -16.30 1.57 -0.23
CA VAL A 124 -16.25 2.19 -1.56
C VAL A 124 -16.71 3.66 -1.49
N GLN A 125 -17.73 3.97 -0.70
CA GLN A 125 -18.24 5.34 -0.59
C GLN A 125 -17.21 6.27 0.06
N SER A 126 -16.50 5.79 1.08
CA SER A 126 -15.39 6.51 1.71
C SER A 126 -14.29 6.81 0.70
N PHE A 127 -13.87 5.79 -0.06
CA PHE A 127 -12.86 5.92 -1.12
C PHE A 127 -13.26 6.94 -2.19
N VAL A 128 -14.48 6.84 -2.71
CA VAL A 128 -14.99 7.75 -3.75
C VAL A 128 -15.15 9.18 -3.24
N ASN A 129 -15.55 9.38 -1.98
CA ASN A 129 -15.78 10.70 -1.42
C ASN A 129 -14.49 11.45 -1.10
N LYS A 130 -13.52 10.76 -0.51
CA LYS A 130 -12.22 11.36 -0.12
C LYS A 130 -11.30 11.53 -1.32
N GLY A 131 -11.50 10.75 -2.38
CA GLY A 131 -10.54 10.58 -3.45
C GLY A 131 -9.28 9.87 -2.94
N HIS A 132 -8.50 9.26 -3.83
CA HIS A 132 -7.23 8.66 -3.44
C HIS A 132 -6.08 9.67 -3.63
N PRO A 133 -5.55 10.31 -2.58
CA PRO A 133 -4.41 11.20 -2.75
C PRO A 133 -3.09 10.46 -2.98
N LEU A 134 -3.02 9.12 -2.90
CA LEU A 134 -1.80 8.40 -3.29
C LEU A 134 -1.61 8.35 -4.82
N VAL A 135 -2.55 8.91 -5.60
CA VAL A 135 -2.42 9.13 -7.06
C VAL A 135 -2.11 10.60 -7.35
N LEU A 136 -1.13 11.17 -6.64
CA LEU A 136 -0.50 12.43 -7.01
C LEU A 136 0.97 12.25 -7.40
N ALA A 137 1.42 11.00 -7.59
CA ALA A 137 2.64 10.73 -8.34
C ALA A 137 2.32 10.90 -9.83
N VAL A 138 2.80 12.01 -10.36
CA VAL A 138 2.84 12.33 -11.79
C VAL A 138 3.85 11.38 -12.43
N ASP A 139 3.46 10.16 -12.72
CA ASP A 139 3.96 9.37 -13.85
C ASP A 139 3.17 8.06 -13.97
N GLU A 140 3.12 7.56 -15.20
CA GLU A 140 2.08 6.70 -15.78
C GLU A 140 1.87 5.34 -15.08
N TYR A 141 0.64 4.82 -15.24
CA TYR A 141 0.19 3.42 -15.08
C TYR A 141 -0.31 2.97 -13.69
N MET A 142 -1.60 3.25 -13.41
CA MET A 142 -2.69 2.26 -13.16
C MET A 142 -3.84 2.81 -12.29
N LEU A 143 -3.72 3.99 -11.68
CA LEU A 143 -4.71 4.49 -10.71
C LEU A 143 -5.27 5.90 -11.02
N GLU A 144 -5.10 6.41 -12.24
CA GLU A 144 -5.52 7.78 -12.63
C GLU A 144 -7.04 8.07 -12.50
N ASN A 145 -7.87 7.05 -12.33
CA ASN A 145 -9.28 7.23 -12.01
C ASN A 145 -9.54 6.68 -10.61
N ALA A 146 -10.17 7.48 -9.76
CA ALA A 146 -10.85 7.01 -8.54
C ALA A 146 -12.04 6.11 -8.93
N ASP A 147 -11.75 5.00 -9.62
CA ASP A 147 -12.70 3.97 -9.97
C ASP A 147 -12.95 3.13 -8.72
N ALA A 148 -14.22 2.90 -8.39
CA ALA A 148 -14.62 1.98 -7.33
C ALA A 148 -13.93 0.61 -7.48
N GLN A 149 -13.54 0.22 -8.70
CA GLN A 149 -12.78 -1.00 -8.95
C GLN A 149 -11.46 -1.05 -8.16
N ASN A 150 -10.73 0.06 -8.00
CA ASN A 150 -9.48 0.05 -7.24
C ASN A 150 -9.74 -0.35 -5.79
N TRP A 151 -10.76 0.22 -5.15
CA TRP A 151 -11.14 -0.20 -3.80
C TRP A 151 -11.46 -1.70 -3.73
N HIS A 152 -12.18 -2.22 -4.74
CA HIS A 152 -12.51 -3.64 -4.82
C HIS A 152 -11.27 -4.53 -4.97
N ASP A 153 -10.24 -4.08 -5.69
CA ASP A 153 -9.00 -4.83 -5.87
C ASP A 153 -8.21 -4.91 -4.56
N TYR A 154 -8.07 -3.80 -3.82
CA TYR A 154 -7.41 -3.79 -2.51
C TYR A 154 -8.16 -4.63 -1.48
N HIS A 155 -9.49 -4.50 -1.47
CA HIS A 155 -10.34 -5.32 -0.60
C HIS A 155 -10.23 -6.81 -0.96
N PHE A 156 -10.19 -7.16 -2.25
CA PHE A 156 -10.00 -8.53 -2.71
C PHE A 156 -8.66 -9.09 -2.23
N ILE A 157 -7.55 -8.38 -2.46
CA ILE A 157 -6.20 -8.80 -2.03
C ILE A 157 -6.16 -8.96 -0.51
N GLY A 158 -6.66 -7.99 0.25
CA GLY A 158 -6.70 -8.06 1.71
C GLY A 158 -7.45 -9.29 2.24
N ASN A 159 -8.55 -9.70 1.58
CA ASN A 159 -9.28 -10.92 1.95
C ASN A 159 -8.57 -12.21 1.51
N GLU A 160 -8.09 -12.25 0.26
CA GLU A 160 -7.41 -13.42 -0.32
C GLU A 160 -6.17 -13.80 0.51
N PHE A 161 -5.41 -12.80 0.96
CA PHE A 161 -4.21 -12.98 1.78
C PHE A 161 -4.48 -13.00 3.29
N ARG A 162 -5.76 -12.86 3.72
CA ARG A 162 -6.20 -12.85 5.13
C ARG A 162 -5.54 -11.76 5.99
N TRP A 163 -5.46 -10.55 5.46
CA TRP A 163 -4.93 -9.38 6.17
C TRP A 163 -6.01 -8.50 6.80
N LEU A 164 -7.24 -8.62 6.30
CA LEU A 164 -8.44 -7.93 6.80
C LEU A 164 -9.29 -8.86 7.68
#